data_AF-A0AAN7JZ75-F1
#
_entry.id   AF-A0AAN7JZ75-F1
#
_cell.length_a   1.000
_cell.length_b   1.000
_cell.length_c   1.000
_cell.angle_alpha   90.00
_cell.angle_beta   90.00
_cell.angle_gamma   90.00
#
_symmetry.space_group_name_H-M   'P 1'
#
loop_
_entity.id
_entity.type
_entity.pdbx_description
1 polymer ?
#
loop_
_entity_poly.entity_id
_entity_poly.type
_entity_poly.pdbx_seq_one_letter_code
_entity_poly.pdbx_strand_id
1 'polypeptide(L)'
;MEEEYLVILLDAIIVLVNSCCKEQLEDIPIQSLDSFLVILKTAWMHLSSRMLVKVLDSNKTGKYFSANSRVKDLAECIFRLSINDKCANLVPSEDIRRRIFRSHDGSLENFLISHWETTPLLVDSLRAANGDDCFRPFLHYLNWDGALPHSMTCMLQNMFSCPPIASDELDILNYLKQEKDKFALPILYQQDIRVLKMDRKLNTEKHFFPEGPDSCSQIPYILSCNDIVKCEEALEKGFTLAIRGMEFRFKSVAAITEELASLFGLPSVGANLYLTPPNSQGLARHYDDHCVFVCQLVGSKQWKISPPQSKLLPRLYEQISGACLSPTSDGKNSCMQITLKEGDLLYIPRGFIHEAYTNDGEFSLHLTLAIEVEAPFEWEGFMHAALSCWSLKNIKRVIIEDPLSENLDFMSIKLLHVTIGLLGDSDKIFRKACLVGSLSWSSHLSDWLEQNQRTTFSQLVEKIDKSKFTEVLKALDMVVQQNDDLFQRLAWIRVFYPEEGTFGGLNERKFDVTAEDILALCYKDREKSETAFTDLKSRFCKEIEFQQGISGYSLVLEKYKKVRKQYLNGMLSMHCKFK
;
A
#
# COMPACT_ATOMS: atom_id res chain seq x y z
N MET A 1 -37.73 26.58 15.99
CA MET A 1 -38.29 25.27 16.33
C MET A 1 -38.10 24.28 15.18
N GLU A 2 -38.66 24.49 13.99
CA GLU A 2 -38.52 23.52 12.87
C GLU A 2 -37.05 23.22 12.46
N GLU A 3 -36.19 24.23 12.36
CA GLU A 3 -34.76 24.04 12.07
C GLU A 3 -34.01 23.25 13.16
N GLU A 4 -34.44 23.39 14.41
CA GLU A 4 -33.82 22.71 15.56
C GLU A 4 -34.17 21.20 15.55
N TYR A 5 -35.40 20.85 15.16
CA TYR A 5 -35.80 19.46 14.95
C TYR A 5 -35.03 18.79 13.81
N LEU A 6 -34.76 19.50 12.71
CA LEU A 6 -33.98 18.96 11.59
C LEU A 6 -32.54 18.66 11.97
N VAL A 7 -31.90 19.52 12.78
CA VAL A 7 -30.55 19.28 13.29
C VAL A 7 -30.51 18.08 14.24
N ILE A 8 -31.48 17.97 15.14
CA ILE A 8 -31.58 16.81 16.06
C ILE A 8 -31.83 15.52 15.28
N LEU A 9 -32.68 15.55 14.26
CA LEU A 9 -32.93 14.40 13.39
C LEU A 9 -31.67 13.99 12.65
N LEU A 10 -30.90 14.94 12.11
CA LEU A 10 -29.64 14.68 11.44
C LEU A 10 -28.61 14.05 12.40
N ASP A 11 -28.45 14.62 13.60
CA ASP A 11 -27.56 14.09 14.64
C ASP A 11 -27.97 12.65 15.02
N ALA A 12 -29.28 12.37 15.16
CA ALA A 12 -29.78 11.04 15.46
C ALA A 12 -29.48 10.03 14.33
N ILE A 13 -29.66 10.42 13.07
CA ILE A 13 -29.34 9.55 11.92
C ILE A 13 -27.84 9.26 11.87
N ILE A 14 -26.99 10.27 12.08
CA ILE A 14 -25.52 10.10 12.11
C ILE A 14 -25.13 9.07 13.17
N VAL A 15 -25.66 9.18 14.39
CA VAL A 15 -25.38 8.24 15.48
C VAL A 15 -25.86 6.82 15.15
N LEU A 16 -27.04 6.68 14.55
CA LEU A 16 -27.58 5.38 14.13
C LEU A 16 -26.69 4.72 13.08
N VAL A 17 -26.34 5.44 12.02
CA VAL A 17 -25.47 4.94 10.94
C VAL A 17 -24.09 4.55 11.46
N ASN A 18 -23.51 5.34 12.36
CA ASN A 18 -22.21 5.02 12.97
C ASN A 18 -22.26 3.82 13.91
N SER A 19 -23.47 3.41 14.34
CA SER A 19 -23.69 2.22 15.15
C SER A 19 -24.04 0.98 14.33
N CYS A 20 -24.31 1.12 13.02
CA CYS A 20 -24.65 -0.01 12.16
C CYS A 20 -23.49 -0.98 12.00
N CYS A 21 -23.80 -2.28 12.00
CA CYS A 21 -22.91 -3.32 11.51
C CYS A 21 -22.88 -3.31 9.97
N LYS A 22 -22.00 -4.14 9.39
CA LYS A 22 -21.81 -4.21 7.95
C LYS A 22 -23.08 -4.62 7.21
N GLU A 23 -23.78 -5.62 7.71
CA GLU A 23 -25.03 -6.15 7.14
C GLU A 23 -26.11 -5.06 7.12
N GLN A 24 -26.23 -4.30 8.23
CA GLN A 24 -27.17 -3.19 8.34
C GLN A 24 -26.86 -2.04 7.37
N LEU A 25 -25.58 -1.78 7.06
CA LEU A 25 -25.20 -0.77 6.06
C LEU A 25 -25.53 -1.23 4.63
N GLU A 26 -25.42 -2.52 4.35
CA GLU A 26 -25.76 -3.11 3.04
C GLU A 26 -27.28 -3.11 2.77
N ASP A 27 -28.10 -3.14 3.83
CA ASP A 27 -29.56 -3.08 3.74
C ASP A 27 -30.14 -1.67 3.47
N ILE A 28 -29.30 -0.61 3.49
CA ILE A 28 -29.76 0.76 3.26
C ILE A 28 -30.15 0.97 1.78
N PRO A 29 -31.38 1.42 1.46
CA PRO A 29 -31.80 1.63 0.08
C PRO A 29 -30.94 2.68 -0.67
N ILE A 30 -30.38 2.29 -1.82
CA ILE A 30 -29.45 3.11 -2.62
C ILE A 30 -30.04 4.49 -3.00
N GLN A 31 -31.32 4.55 -3.38
CA GLN A 31 -31.96 5.82 -3.78
C GLN A 31 -32.04 6.84 -2.62
N SER A 32 -32.29 6.34 -1.40
CA SER A 32 -32.31 7.15 -0.18
C SER A 32 -30.89 7.54 0.25
N LEU A 33 -29.91 6.67 0.00
CA LEU A 33 -28.49 6.88 0.29
C LEU A 33 -27.90 8.05 -0.50
N ASP A 34 -28.12 8.11 -1.81
CA ASP A 34 -27.54 9.15 -2.67
C ASP A 34 -28.01 10.55 -2.26
N SER A 35 -29.32 10.71 -2.06
CA SER A 35 -29.92 11.98 -1.64
C SER A 35 -29.41 12.41 -0.26
N PHE A 36 -29.26 11.47 0.66
CA PHE A 36 -28.77 11.74 2.01
C PHE A 36 -27.28 12.06 2.03
N LEU A 37 -26.46 11.34 1.25
CA LEU A 37 -25.03 11.60 1.10
C LEU A 37 -24.76 13.02 0.56
N VAL A 38 -25.59 13.51 -0.37
CA VAL A 38 -25.49 14.90 -0.85
C VAL A 38 -25.65 15.88 0.32
N ILE A 39 -26.68 15.70 1.15
CA ILE A 39 -26.94 16.56 2.33
C ILE A 39 -25.76 16.52 3.31
N LEU A 40 -25.30 15.31 3.67
CA LEU A 40 -24.19 15.13 4.62
C LEU A 40 -22.91 15.79 4.13
N LYS A 41 -22.58 15.61 2.84
CA LYS A 41 -21.38 16.18 2.25
C LYS A 41 -21.47 17.70 2.09
N THR A 42 -22.64 18.27 1.81
CA THR A 42 -22.84 19.72 1.84
C THR A 42 -22.60 20.27 3.26
N ALA A 43 -23.16 19.62 4.28
CA ALA A 43 -22.89 19.97 5.67
C ALA A 43 -21.40 19.85 6.02
N TRP A 44 -20.75 18.78 5.55
CA TRP A 44 -19.31 18.55 5.71
C TRP A 44 -18.47 19.69 5.11
N MET A 45 -18.75 20.14 3.89
CA MET A 45 -18.01 21.25 3.26
C MET A 45 -18.12 22.56 4.08
N HIS A 46 -19.30 22.86 4.64
CA HIS A 46 -19.49 24.04 5.48
C HIS A 46 -18.83 23.94 6.85
N LEU A 47 -18.84 22.76 7.48
CA LEU A 47 -18.27 22.56 8.81
C LEU A 47 -16.74 22.44 8.78
N SER A 48 -16.20 21.75 7.77
CA SER A 48 -14.76 21.54 7.61
C SER A 48 -14.00 22.83 7.25
N SER A 49 -14.59 23.70 6.42
CA SER A 49 -14.03 25.03 6.17
C SER A 49 -13.94 25.88 7.45
N ARG A 50 -14.94 25.80 8.34
CA ARG A 50 -14.92 26.47 9.66
C ARG A 50 -13.94 25.85 10.65
N MET A 51 -13.69 24.54 10.58
CA MET A 51 -12.67 23.85 11.38
C MET A 51 -11.27 24.40 11.09
N LEU A 52 -10.93 24.50 9.81
CA LEU A 52 -9.64 25.04 9.36
C LEU A 52 -9.43 26.49 9.80
N VAL A 53 -10.51 27.28 9.82
CA VAL A 53 -10.47 28.65 10.35
C VAL A 53 -10.18 28.67 11.86
N LYS A 54 -10.75 27.76 12.66
CA LYS A 54 -10.47 27.72 14.11
C LYS A 54 -9.04 27.29 14.45
N VAL A 55 -8.38 26.52 13.57
CA VAL A 55 -6.95 26.20 13.70
C VAL A 55 -6.08 27.47 13.59
N LEU A 56 -6.54 28.53 12.91
CA LEU A 56 -5.82 29.81 12.81
C LEU A 56 -5.64 30.50 14.17
N ASP A 57 -6.61 30.36 15.09
CA ASP A 57 -6.62 31.11 16.35
C ASP A 57 -5.81 30.42 17.46
N SER A 58 -5.57 29.11 17.34
CA SER A 58 -4.83 28.33 18.34
C SER A 58 -3.35 28.24 17.97
N ASN A 59 -2.56 29.27 18.28
CA ASN A 59 -1.09 29.24 18.29
C ASN A 59 -0.48 28.27 19.34
N LYS A 60 -1.23 27.24 19.79
CA LYS A 60 -0.80 26.32 20.84
C LYS A 60 -0.50 24.96 20.23
N THR A 61 0.80 24.66 20.23
CA THR A 61 1.40 23.32 20.13
C THR A 61 0.46 22.20 20.60
N GLY A 62 0.02 21.36 19.64
CA GLY A 62 -0.31 19.94 19.81
C GLY A 62 -1.31 19.48 20.89
N LYS A 63 -1.83 20.35 21.74
CA LYS A 63 -2.76 19.98 22.81
C LYS A 63 -4.17 19.89 22.23
N TYR A 64 -4.49 18.67 21.81
CA TYR A 64 -5.81 18.20 21.39
C TYR A 64 -6.54 19.20 20.48
N PHE A 65 -6.19 19.20 19.19
CA PHE A 65 -7.22 19.50 18.20
C PHE A 65 -8.23 18.35 18.24
N SER A 66 -9.11 18.34 19.23
CA SER A 66 -10.31 17.52 19.18
C SER A 66 -11.19 18.20 18.13
N ALA A 67 -11.12 17.74 16.89
CA ALA A 67 -12.23 17.97 15.97
C ALA A 67 -13.52 17.69 16.76
N ASN A 68 -14.43 18.67 16.81
CA ASN A 68 -15.71 18.55 17.52
C ASN A 68 -16.30 17.16 17.21
N SER A 69 -16.64 16.39 18.26
CA SER A 69 -17.22 15.04 18.15
C SER A 69 -18.21 14.91 16.99
N ARG A 70 -19.11 15.89 16.84
CA ARG A 70 -20.09 15.95 15.74
C ARG A 70 -19.50 15.92 14.34
N VAL A 71 -18.36 16.57 14.11
CA VAL A 71 -17.72 16.60 12.79
C VAL A 71 -16.98 15.29 12.51
N LYS A 72 -16.39 14.67 13.54
CA LYS A 72 -15.85 13.32 13.42
C LYS A 72 -16.96 12.32 13.10
N ASP A 73 -18.07 12.39 13.82
CA ASP A 73 -19.21 11.50 13.61
C ASP A 73 -19.85 11.72 12.23
N LEU A 74 -19.94 12.98 11.75
CA LEU A 74 -20.39 13.27 10.38
C LEU A 74 -19.44 12.68 9.32
N ALA A 75 -18.13 12.82 9.52
CA ALA A 75 -17.14 12.25 8.60
C ALA A 75 -17.23 10.73 8.58
N GLU A 76 -17.28 10.08 9.76
CA GLU A 76 -17.45 8.63 9.90
C GLU A 76 -18.72 8.17 9.19
N CYS A 77 -19.82 8.93 9.33
CA CYS A 77 -21.09 8.63 8.68
C CYS A 77 -20.97 8.68 7.15
N ILE A 78 -20.38 9.74 6.59
CA ILE A 78 -20.13 9.86 5.15
C ILE A 78 -19.27 8.69 4.66
N PHE A 79 -18.20 8.37 5.38
CA PHE A 79 -17.30 7.28 5.02
C PHE A 79 -18.03 5.93 5.01
N ARG A 80 -18.73 5.57 6.10
CA ARG A 80 -19.48 4.32 6.25
C ARG A 80 -20.51 4.13 5.15
N LEU A 81 -21.26 5.18 4.83
CA LEU A 81 -22.26 5.16 3.77
C LEU A 81 -21.66 5.06 2.37
N SER A 82 -20.36 5.33 2.20
CA SER A 82 -19.69 5.35 0.91
C SER A 82 -18.82 4.12 0.64
N ILE A 83 -18.65 3.21 1.60
CA ILE A 83 -17.72 2.06 1.45
C ILE A 83 -18.04 1.20 0.21
N ASN A 84 -19.31 1.11 -0.17
CA ASN A 84 -19.78 0.33 -1.33
C ASN A 84 -20.05 1.18 -2.58
N ASP A 85 -19.69 2.47 -2.58
CA ASP A 85 -19.89 3.36 -3.72
C ASP A 85 -19.07 2.91 -4.94
N LYS A 86 -19.62 3.05 -6.14
CA LYS A 86 -18.93 2.81 -7.41
C LYS A 86 -18.29 4.13 -7.87
N CYS A 87 -17.35 4.65 -7.08
CA CYS A 87 -16.86 6.02 -7.28
C CYS A 87 -15.97 6.22 -8.53
N ALA A 88 -15.46 5.14 -9.14
CA ALA A 88 -14.51 5.18 -10.25
C ALA A 88 -15.10 4.58 -11.53
N ASN A 89 -15.78 5.40 -12.34
CA ASN A 89 -16.14 5.09 -13.73
C ASN A 89 -15.98 6.36 -14.59
N LEU A 90 -14.80 6.96 -14.58
CA LEU A 90 -14.53 8.18 -15.36
C LEU A 90 -13.69 7.93 -16.62
N VAL A 91 -12.98 6.79 -16.71
CA VAL A 91 -12.14 6.45 -17.87
C VAL A 91 -12.21 4.94 -18.14
N PRO A 92 -12.42 4.50 -19.40
CA PRO A 92 -12.30 3.08 -19.75
C PRO A 92 -10.92 2.52 -19.43
N SER A 93 -10.86 1.34 -18.81
CA SER A 93 -9.62 0.62 -18.44
C SER A 93 -8.60 0.54 -19.58
N GLU A 94 -9.08 0.29 -20.80
CA GLU A 94 -8.27 0.17 -22.02
C GLU A 94 -7.51 1.44 -22.39
N ASP A 95 -8.04 2.62 -22.06
CA ASP A 95 -7.37 3.89 -22.38
C ASP A 95 -6.24 4.19 -21.41
N ILE A 96 -6.40 3.89 -20.11
CA ILE A 96 -5.33 4.02 -19.11
C ILE A 96 -4.19 3.04 -19.46
N ARG A 97 -4.55 1.79 -19.75
CA ARG A 97 -3.63 0.74 -20.21
C ARG A 97 -2.81 1.14 -21.43
N ARG A 98 -3.49 1.57 -22.49
CA ARG A 98 -2.84 2.03 -23.74
C ARG A 98 -1.92 3.21 -23.49
N ARG A 99 -2.23 4.09 -22.53
CA ARG A 99 -1.41 5.28 -22.25
C ARG A 99 -0.17 4.96 -21.41
N ILE A 100 -0.29 4.07 -20.43
CA ILE A 100 0.85 3.67 -19.58
C ILE A 100 1.80 2.73 -20.34
N PHE A 101 1.27 1.77 -21.12
CA PHE A 101 2.09 0.73 -21.75
C PHE A 101 2.22 0.83 -23.28
N ARG A 102 1.36 1.58 -23.99
CA ARG A 102 1.26 1.72 -25.49
C ARG A 102 0.65 0.51 -26.21
N SER A 103 0.12 0.69 -27.43
CA SER A 103 -0.61 -0.36 -28.19
C SER A 103 0.05 -0.86 -29.48
N HIS A 104 1.25 -0.38 -29.87
CA HIS A 104 1.75 -0.64 -31.22
C HIS A 104 2.88 -1.65 -31.41
N ASP A 105 3.42 -2.27 -30.36
CA ASP A 105 4.28 -3.46 -30.48
C ASP A 105 4.37 -4.18 -29.11
N GLY A 106 3.72 -5.33 -28.94
CA GLY A 106 3.97 -6.27 -27.81
C GLY A 106 4.18 -5.65 -26.41
N SER A 107 3.35 -4.69 -26.01
CA SER A 107 3.72 -3.60 -25.08
C SER A 107 3.83 -3.93 -23.60
N LEU A 108 2.97 -4.82 -23.08
CA LEU A 108 3.03 -5.25 -21.68
C LEU A 108 3.90 -6.51 -21.50
N GLU A 109 3.85 -7.44 -22.46
CA GLU A 109 4.65 -8.66 -22.41
C GLU A 109 6.15 -8.33 -22.35
N ASN A 110 6.61 -7.47 -23.26
CA ASN A 110 7.99 -7.02 -23.27
C ASN A 110 8.34 -6.30 -21.97
N PHE A 111 7.40 -5.54 -21.39
CA PHE A 111 7.58 -4.91 -20.09
C PHE A 111 7.74 -5.95 -18.97
N LEU A 112 6.84 -6.91 -18.85
CA LEU A 112 6.88 -7.95 -17.82
C LEU A 112 8.12 -8.85 -17.94
N ILE A 113 8.56 -9.13 -19.16
CA ILE A 113 9.75 -9.95 -19.43
C ILE A 113 11.05 -9.18 -19.17
N SER A 114 11.14 -7.94 -19.66
CA SER A 114 12.42 -7.22 -19.75
C SER A 114 12.64 -6.21 -18.63
N HIS A 115 11.56 -5.71 -18.02
CA HIS A 115 11.61 -4.55 -17.13
C HIS A 115 11.04 -4.82 -15.74
N TRP A 116 9.93 -5.54 -15.62
CA TRP A 116 9.28 -5.80 -14.32
C TRP A 116 10.27 -6.37 -13.29
N GLU A 117 10.41 -5.66 -12.17
CA GLU A 117 11.37 -5.93 -11.08
C GLU A 117 12.84 -6.12 -11.49
N THR A 118 13.21 -5.69 -12.70
CA THR A 118 14.51 -6.03 -13.30
C THR A 118 15.27 -4.80 -13.81
N THR A 119 14.67 -3.96 -14.65
CA THR A 119 15.37 -2.80 -15.24
C THR A 119 14.46 -1.57 -15.39
N PRO A 120 15.00 -0.34 -15.25
CA PRO A 120 14.26 0.89 -15.52
C PRO A 120 13.84 1.00 -16.99
N LEU A 121 12.75 1.73 -17.24
CA LEU A 121 12.23 1.98 -18.59
C LEU A 121 11.74 3.43 -18.72
N LEU A 122 12.23 4.14 -19.74
CA LEU A 122 11.72 5.45 -20.15
C LEU A 122 10.71 5.31 -21.30
N VAL A 123 9.59 5.99 -21.17
CA VAL A 123 8.49 6.05 -22.13
C VAL A 123 8.27 7.53 -22.53
N ASP A 124 8.91 7.96 -23.62
CA ASP A 124 8.97 9.37 -24.11
C ASP A 124 7.66 9.87 -24.78
N SER A 125 7.17 11.05 -24.40
CA SER A 125 5.97 11.73 -24.89
C SER A 125 5.86 11.94 -26.41
N LEU A 126 6.96 12.02 -27.18
CA LEU A 126 6.91 12.20 -28.65
C LEU A 126 6.27 11.01 -29.40
N ARG A 127 6.20 9.85 -28.74
CA ARG A 127 5.50 8.65 -29.23
C ARG A 127 4.03 8.60 -28.79
N ALA A 128 3.55 9.58 -28.01
CA ALA A 128 2.16 9.78 -27.62
C ALA A 128 1.50 10.82 -28.56
N ALA A 129 1.36 10.47 -29.84
CA ALA A 129 0.61 11.30 -30.77
C ALA A 129 -0.88 11.35 -30.34
N ASN A 130 -1.41 12.57 -30.23
CA ASN A 130 -2.82 12.97 -29.98
C ASN A 130 -3.25 13.21 -28.53
N GLY A 131 -3.09 14.46 -28.06
CA GLY A 131 -4.13 15.31 -27.44
C GLY A 131 -4.92 14.86 -26.19
N ASP A 132 -4.74 13.64 -25.69
CA ASP A 132 -5.58 13.03 -24.66
C ASP A 132 -4.71 12.51 -23.52
N ASP A 133 -4.46 13.36 -22.53
CA ASP A 133 -3.71 13.05 -21.32
C ASP A 133 -4.67 12.56 -20.21
N CYS A 134 -4.49 11.33 -19.72
CA CYS A 134 -5.31 10.76 -18.64
C CYS A 134 -5.16 11.52 -17.32
N PHE A 135 -4.07 12.29 -17.17
CA PHE A 135 -3.85 13.19 -16.05
C PHE A 135 -4.49 14.57 -16.26
N ARG A 136 -5.01 14.88 -17.46
CA ARG A 136 -5.65 16.16 -17.76
C ARG A 136 -6.82 16.53 -16.84
N PRO A 137 -7.72 15.62 -16.43
CA PRO A 137 -8.75 15.95 -15.45
C PRO A 137 -8.15 16.38 -14.10
N PHE A 138 -7.04 15.76 -13.69
CA PHE A 138 -6.30 16.14 -12.48
C PHE A 138 -5.60 17.49 -12.67
N LEU A 139 -4.90 17.72 -13.79
CA LEU A 139 -4.26 18.99 -14.12
C LEU A 139 -5.26 20.16 -14.22
N HIS A 140 -6.45 19.92 -14.79
CA HIS A 140 -7.52 20.91 -14.83
C HIS A 140 -8.05 21.20 -13.42
N TYR A 141 -8.12 20.21 -12.53
CA TYR A 141 -8.49 20.47 -11.13
C TYR A 141 -7.47 21.39 -10.45
N LEU A 142 -6.18 21.21 -10.73
CA LEU A 142 -5.12 22.08 -10.21
C LEU A 142 -5.20 23.53 -10.75
N ASN A 143 -6.11 23.81 -11.70
CA ASN A 143 -6.23 25.10 -12.38
C ASN A 143 -4.88 25.61 -12.88
N TRP A 144 -4.12 24.72 -13.52
CA TRP A 144 -2.77 25.01 -13.94
C TRP A 144 -2.73 26.06 -15.06
N ASP A 145 -2.44 27.32 -14.71
CA ASP A 145 -2.33 28.47 -15.62
C ASP A 145 -0.91 29.10 -15.67
N GLY A 146 0.05 28.52 -14.94
CA GLY A 146 1.42 29.00 -14.82
C GLY A 146 1.76 29.68 -13.48
N ALA A 147 0.78 30.00 -12.63
CA ALA A 147 1.00 30.57 -11.29
C ALA A 147 0.99 29.47 -10.21
N LEU A 148 2.11 28.73 -10.09
CA LEU A 148 2.17 27.46 -9.39
C LEU A 148 2.02 27.47 -7.85
N PRO A 149 2.59 28.42 -7.08
CA PRO A 149 2.52 28.32 -5.61
C PRO A 149 1.10 28.46 -5.06
N HIS A 150 0.30 29.38 -5.63
CA HIS A 150 -1.01 29.73 -5.08
C HIS A 150 -2.08 28.65 -5.28
N SER A 151 -2.09 27.99 -6.44
CA SER A 151 -3.02 26.89 -6.72
C SER A 151 -2.79 25.69 -5.78
N MET A 152 -1.53 25.45 -5.39
CA MET A 152 -1.16 24.38 -4.45
C MET A 152 -1.61 24.67 -3.03
N THR A 153 -1.43 25.90 -2.55
CA THR A 153 -1.95 26.33 -1.25
C THR A 153 -3.45 26.16 -1.17
N CYS A 154 -4.18 26.55 -2.23
CA CYS A 154 -5.63 26.36 -2.32
C CYS A 154 -6.02 24.88 -2.30
N MET A 155 -5.26 24.01 -2.98
CA MET A 155 -5.48 22.56 -2.93
C MET A 155 -5.29 22.02 -1.51
N LEU A 156 -4.17 22.36 -0.84
CA LEU A 156 -3.84 21.89 0.51
C LEU A 156 -4.88 22.33 1.55
N GLN A 157 -5.41 23.56 1.44
CA GLN A 157 -6.48 24.05 2.32
C GLN A 157 -7.78 23.24 2.24
N ASN A 158 -7.97 22.43 1.20
CA ASN A 158 -9.18 21.62 1.03
C ASN A 158 -8.94 20.12 1.26
N MET A 159 -7.77 19.75 1.76
CA MET A 159 -7.39 18.36 2.01
C MET A 159 -7.46 18.03 3.50
N PHE A 160 -7.82 16.79 3.77
CA PHE A 160 -7.81 16.19 5.09
C PHE A 160 -6.73 15.11 5.18
N SER A 161 -6.44 14.72 6.40
CA SER A 161 -5.57 13.60 6.66
C SER A 161 -6.17 12.30 6.14
N CYS A 162 -5.33 11.45 5.55
CA CYS A 162 -5.65 10.10 5.14
C CYS A 162 -4.79 9.13 5.95
N PRO A 163 -5.25 8.68 7.14
CA PRO A 163 -4.46 7.78 7.99
C PRO A 163 -4.19 6.45 7.29
N PRO A 164 -2.95 5.94 7.30
CA PRO A 164 -2.62 4.69 6.63
C PRO A 164 -3.45 3.52 7.21
N ILE A 165 -3.86 2.61 6.34
CA ILE A 165 -4.45 1.33 6.73
C ILE A 165 -3.34 0.29 6.88
N ALA A 166 -3.36 -0.48 7.97
CA ALA A 166 -2.39 -1.54 8.18
C ALA A 166 -2.52 -2.62 7.09
N SER A 167 -1.40 -3.23 6.69
CA SER A 167 -1.37 -4.25 5.65
C SER A 167 -2.26 -5.45 6.01
N ASP A 168 -2.27 -5.88 7.26
CA ASP A 168 -3.05 -7.01 7.78
C ASP A 168 -4.48 -6.67 8.20
N GLU A 169 -4.92 -5.41 8.07
CA GLU A 169 -6.30 -5.02 8.36
C GLU A 169 -7.24 -5.45 7.23
N LEU A 170 -8.21 -6.29 7.58
CA LEU A 170 -9.18 -6.93 6.69
C LEU A 170 -10.65 -6.64 7.04
N ASP A 171 -10.89 -5.77 8.01
CA ASP A 171 -12.20 -5.24 8.35
C ASP A 171 -12.16 -3.72 8.43
N ILE A 172 -12.80 -3.08 7.45
CA ILE A 172 -12.87 -1.62 7.37
C ILE A 172 -13.58 -0.99 8.58
N LEU A 173 -14.51 -1.68 9.23
CA LEU A 173 -15.20 -1.16 10.42
C LEU A 173 -14.31 -1.25 11.66
N ASN A 174 -13.47 -2.29 11.76
CA ASN A 174 -12.45 -2.38 12.79
C ASN A 174 -11.42 -1.25 12.65
N TYR A 175 -10.96 -1.00 11.42
CA TYR A 175 -10.11 0.16 11.12
C TYR A 175 -10.73 1.48 11.62
N LEU A 176 -11.99 1.75 11.27
CA LEU A 176 -12.69 2.97 11.71
C LEU A 176 -12.78 3.08 13.23
N LYS A 177 -12.96 1.96 13.93
CA LYS A 177 -12.99 1.92 15.39
C LYS A 177 -11.63 2.25 16.01
N GLN A 178 -10.54 1.72 15.45
CA GLN A 178 -9.18 1.96 15.92
C GLN A 178 -8.69 3.38 15.61
N GLU A 179 -9.06 3.91 14.44
CA GLU A 179 -8.58 5.18 13.92
C GLU A 179 -9.57 6.34 14.06
N LYS A 180 -10.63 6.16 14.85
CA LYS A 180 -11.70 7.15 15.06
C LYS A 180 -11.18 8.54 15.42
N ASP A 181 -10.10 8.60 16.20
CA ASP A 181 -9.53 9.86 16.66
C ASP A 181 -8.69 10.61 15.62
N LYS A 182 -8.19 9.90 14.61
CA LYS A 182 -7.37 10.46 13.52
C LYS A 182 -8.22 10.91 12.32
N PHE A 183 -9.51 10.61 12.35
CA PHE A 183 -10.44 10.95 11.29
C PHE A 183 -10.82 12.44 11.29
N ALA A 184 -11.10 13.00 10.11
CA ALA A 184 -11.48 14.41 9.92
C ALA A 184 -10.42 15.44 10.37
N LEU A 185 -9.16 15.03 10.55
CA LEU A 185 -8.07 15.95 10.88
C LEU A 185 -7.61 16.72 9.62
N PRO A 186 -7.12 17.97 9.76
CA PRO A 186 -6.33 18.62 8.72
C PRO A 186 -5.09 17.79 8.37
N ILE A 187 -4.45 18.11 7.24
CA ILE A 187 -3.22 17.45 6.77
C ILE A 187 -2.21 17.32 7.92
N LEU A 188 -1.67 16.11 8.11
CA LEU A 188 -0.60 15.82 9.05
C LEU A 188 0.76 15.85 8.36
N TYR A 189 1.73 16.55 8.95
CA TYR A 189 3.12 16.51 8.47
C TYR A 189 3.73 15.13 8.72
N GLN A 190 4.69 14.74 7.87
CA GLN A 190 5.29 13.40 7.77
C GLN A 190 4.35 12.30 7.28
N GLN A 191 3.06 12.34 7.62
CA GLN A 191 2.08 11.35 7.15
C GLN A 191 1.52 11.71 5.77
N ASP A 192 0.88 12.88 5.64
CA ASP A 192 0.19 13.31 4.43
C ASP A 192 1.05 14.22 3.55
N ILE A 193 1.88 15.06 4.18
CA ILE A 193 2.78 15.97 3.48
C ILE A 193 4.16 16.00 4.14
N ARG A 194 5.20 16.07 3.31
CA ARG A 194 6.55 16.46 3.72
C ARG A 194 7.00 17.68 2.93
N VAL A 195 7.69 18.57 3.61
CA VAL A 195 8.29 19.77 3.01
C VAL A 195 9.78 19.68 3.30
N LEU A 196 10.55 19.26 2.29
CA LEU A 196 11.91 18.76 2.48
C LEU A 196 12.87 19.27 1.39
N LYS A 197 14.14 19.38 1.76
CA LYS A 197 15.23 19.80 0.87
C LYS A 197 16.47 18.99 1.18
N MET A 198 17.19 18.56 0.15
CA MET A 198 18.43 17.83 0.32
C MET A 198 19.54 18.77 0.81
N ASP A 199 20.09 18.48 1.99
CA ASP A 199 21.30 19.12 2.48
C ASP A 199 22.52 18.39 1.90
N ARG A 200 23.13 19.00 0.88
CA ARG A 200 24.32 18.45 0.22
C ARG A 200 25.54 18.31 1.13
N LYS A 201 25.62 19.05 2.24
CA LYS A 201 26.75 18.97 3.18
C LYS A 201 26.62 17.77 4.10
N LEU A 202 25.40 17.52 4.59
CA LEU A 202 25.12 16.43 5.52
C LEU A 202 24.72 15.13 4.80
N ASN A 203 24.39 15.21 3.51
CA ASN A 203 23.81 14.12 2.74
C ASN A 203 22.52 13.57 3.37
N THR A 204 21.71 14.46 3.94
CA THR A 204 20.45 14.15 4.62
C THR A 204 19.33 15.10 4.18
N GLU A 205 18.10 14.69 4.42
CA GLU A 205 16.92 15.52 4.15
C GLU A 205 16.71 16.51 5.29
N LYS A 206 16.58 17.79 4.93
CA LYS A 206 16.20 18.85 5.86
C LYS A 206 14.71 19.13 5.74
N HIS A 207 13.99 19.01 6.85
CA HIS A 207 12.58 19.36 6.97
C HIS A 207 12.39 20.87 7.20
N PHE A 208 11.36 21.46 6.57
CA PHE A 208 11.05 22.89 6.71
C PHE A 208 10.31 23.19 8.02
N PHE A 209 9.36 22.35 8.40
CA PHE A 209 8.68 22.43 9.69
C PHE A 209 9.45 21.61 10.72
N PRO A 210 9.49 22.04 11.99
CA PRO A 210 10.17 21.30 13.03
C PRO A 210 9.54 19.91 13.17
N GLU A 211 10.41 18.90 13.32
CA GLU A 211 9.99 17.62 13.88
C GLU A 211 9.41 17.91 15.27
N GLY A 212 8.28 17.30 15.62
CA GLY A 212 7.65 17.51 16.93
C GLY A 212 8.67 17.36 18.07
N PRO A 213 8.46 18.03 19.21
CA PRO A 213 9.44 18.03 20.30
C PRO A 213 9.72 16.60 20.75
N ASP A 214 10.96 16.14 20.55
CA ASP A 214 11.49 14.83 20.89
C ASP A 214 10.78 13.63 20.24
N SER A 215 11.58 12.68 19.74
CA SER A 215 11.18 11.34 19.28
C SER A 215 10.39 10.50 20.32
N CYS A 216 10.11 11.08 21.49
CA CYS A 216 9.38 10.50 22.60
C CYS A 216 7.95 11.08 22.76
N SER A 217 7.61 12.22 22.14
CA SER A 217 6.23 12.74 22.19
C SER A 217 5.46 12.38 20.91
N GLN A 218 4.54 11.42 21.03
CA GLN A 218 3.70 10.86 19.96
C GLN A 218 2.63 11.83 19.41
N ILE A 219 2.87 13.14 19.44
CA ILE A 219 1.87 14.13 19.02
C ILE A 219 2.09 14.48 17.54
N PRO A 220 1.13 14.17 16.64
CA PRO A 220 1.28 14.48 15.22
C PRO A 220 1.27 15.99 14.98
N TYR A 221 2.14 16.47 14.09
CA TYR A 221 2.18 17.88 13.70
C TYR A 221 1.12 18.17 12.64
N ILE A 222 0.00 18.76 13.06
CA ILE A 222 -1.12 19.17 12.21
C ILE A 222 -0.78 20.50 11.54
N LEU A 223 -0.86 20.60 10.21
CA LEU A 223 -0.63 21.87 9.51
C LEU A 223 -1.79 22.84 9.76
N SER A 224 -1.49 24.04 10.25
CA SER A 224 -2.44 25.14 10.28
C SER A 224 -2.59 25.79 8.89
N CYS A 225 -3.65 26.59 8.69
CA CYS A 225 -3.77 27.42 7.49
C CYS A 225 -2.57 28.35 7.29
N ASN A 226 -1.97 28.86 8.37
CA ASN A 226 -0.76 29.68 8.30
C ASN A 226 0.45 28.84 7.84
N ASP A 227 0.58 27.59 8.29
CA ASP A 227 1.63 26.70 7.82
C ASP A 227 1.44 26.32 6.35
N ILE A 228 0.19 26.14 5.89
CA ILE A 228 -0.10 25.94 4.47
C ILE A 228 0.37 27.14 3.64
N VAL A 229 0.19 28.38 4.10
CA VAL A 229 0.74 29.58 3.43
C VAL A 229 2.27 29.56 3.42
N LYS A 230 2.92 29.14 4.51
CA LYS A 230 4.39 29.01 4.55
C LYS A 230 4.95 27.96 3.58
N CYS A 231 4.13 27.05 3.03
CA CYS A 231 4.58 26.14 1.97
C CYS A 231 5.04 26.91 0.72
N GLU A 232 4.43 28.06 0.41
CA GLU A 232 4.87 28.92 -0.70
C GLU A 232 6.26 29.49 -0.42
N GLU A 233 6.49 30.01 0.79
CA GLU A 233 7.83 30.46 1.20
C GLU A 233 8.86 29.33 1.18
N ALA A 234 8.45 28.10 1.52
CA ALA A 234 9.33 26.94 1.49
C ALA A 234 9.76 26.62 0.05
N LEU A 235 8.83 26.67 -0.91
CA LEU A 235 9.13 26.53 -2.35
C LEU A 235 10.11 27.61 -2.81
N GLU A 236 9.92 28.88 -2.43
CA GLU A 236 10.87 29.96 -2.75
C GLU A 236 12.26 29.72 -2.17
N LYS A 237 12.34 29.09 -0.99
CA LYS A 237 13.60 28.69 -0.34
C LYS A 237 14.20 27.39 -0.92
N GLY A 238 13.60 26.83 -1.96
CA GLY A 238 14.08 25.65 -2.65
C GLY A 238 13.70 24.31 -2.00
N PHE A 239 12.66 24.28 -1.16
CA PHE A 239 12.12 23.02 -0.60
C PHE A 239 11.13 22.40 -1.58
N THR A 240 11.04 21.07 -1.56
CA THR A 240 10.05 20.29 -2.30
C THR A 240 8.85 20.00 -1.42
N LEU A 241 7.64 20.12 -1.98
CA LEU A 241 6.42 19.57 -1.39
C LEU A 241 6.24 18.13 -1.88
N ALA A 242 6.15 17.17 -0.96
CA ALA A 242 5.84 15.78 -1.23
C ALA A 242 4.52 15.41 -0.55
N ILE A 243 3.47 15.20 -1.32
CA ILE A 243 2.10 14.96 -0.84
C ILE A 243 1.75 13.51 -1.13
N ARG A 244 1.29 12.78 -0.12
CA ARG A 244 0.99 11.35 -0.21
C ARG A 244 -0.49 11.09 -0.38
N GLY A 245 -0.86 9.96 -0.98
CA GLY A 245 -2.24 9.47 -1.00
C GLY A 245 -3.17 10.27 -1.91
N MET A 246 -2.72 10.62 -3.11
CA MET A 246 -3.48 11.41 -4.09
C MET A 246 -4.70 10.64 -4.62
N GLU A 247 -4.63 9.32 -4.67
CA GLU A 247 -5.72 8.40 -4.98
C GLU A 247 -6.90 8.54 -4.01
N PHE A 248 -6.64 8.86 -2.73
CA PHE A 248 -7.69 9.08 -1.73
C PHE A 248 -8.38 10.44 -1.84
N ARG A 249 -7.84 11.33 -2.69
CA ARG A 249 -8.23 12.74 -2.76
C ARG A 249 -8.82 13.10 -4.12
N PHE A 250 -8.46 12.39 -5.19
CA PHE A 250 -8.86 12.69 -6.56
C PHE A 250 -9.40 11.46 -7.28
N LYS A 251 -10.66 11.51 -7.72
CA LYS A 251 -11.30 10.40 -8.46
C LYS A 251 -10.55 10.00 -9.73
N SER A 252 -9.96 10.97 -10.45
CA SER A 252 -9.18 10.68 -11.66
C SER A 252 -7.90 9.91 -11.34
N VAL A 253 -7.21 10.25 -10.24
CA VAL A 253 -6.03 9.53 -9.79
C VAL A 253 -6.41 8.14 -9.27
N ALA A 254 -7.50 8.04 -8.50
CA ALA A 254 -8.06 6.77 -8.03
C ALA A 254 -8.33 5.79 -9.17
N ALA A 255 -8.96 6.25 -10.25
CA ALA A 255 -9.24 5.42 -11.41
C ALA A 255 -7.95 4.85 -12.05
N ILE A 256 -6.89 5.65 -12.11
CA ILE A 256 -5.58 5.21 -12.63
C ILE A 256 -4.95 4.17 -11.71
N THR A 257 -4.95 4.41 -10.39
CA THR A 257 -4.38 3.47 -9.42
C THR A 257 -5.15 2.15 -9.35
N GLU A 258 -6.47 2.18 -9.46
CA GLU A 258 -7.30 0.96 -9.48
C GLU A 258 -7.03 0.12 -10.71
N GLU A 259 -6.87 0.76 -11.87
CA GLU A 259 -6.54 0.06 -13.10
C GLU A 259 -5.17 -0.61 -13.01
N LEU A 260 -4.16 0.09 -12.47
CA LEU A 260 -2.84 -0.48 -12.23
C LEU A 260 -2.86 -1.61 -11.18
N ALA A 261 -3.61 -1.46 -10.09
CA ALA A 261 -3.77 -2.52 -9.10
C ALA A 261 -4.37 -3.77 -9.73
N SER A 262 -5.40 -3.61 -10.55
CA SER A 262 -6.04 -4.70 -11.29
C SER A 262 -5.08 -5.35 -12.29
N LEU A 263 -4.29 -4.54 -12.99
CA LEU A 263 -3.27 -4.98 -13.93
C LEU A 263 -2.22 -5.89 -13.29
N PHE A 264 -1.67 -5.48 -12.15
CA PHE A 264 -0.63 -6.26 -11.47
C PHE A 264 -1.20 -7.34 -10.53
N GLY A 265 -2.52 -7.42 -10.39
CA GLY A 265 -3.16 -8.39 -9.50
C GLY A 265 -2.99 -8.08 -8.02
N LEU A 266 -2.86 -6.79 -7.69
CA LEU A 266 -2.58 -6.28 -6.36
C LEU A 266 -3.85 -5.66 -5.74
N PRO A 267 -3.89 -5.49 -4.41
CA PRO A 267 -5.06 -4.92 -3.74
C PRO A 267 -5.18 -3.41 -3.93
N SER A 268 -4.07 -2.69 -4.10
CA SER A 268 -4.01 -1.24 -4.27
C SER A 268 -2.72 -0.81 -4.95
N VAL A 269 -2.70 0.45 -5.38
CA VAL A 269 -1.52 1.20 -5.87
C VAL A 269 -1.58 2.57 -5.23
N GLY A 270 -0.46 3.04 -4.67
CA GLY A 270 -0.36 4.36 -4.06
C GLY A 270 -0.07 5.46 -5.10
N ALA A 271 -0.39 6.71 -4.79
CA ALA A 271 -0.03 7.85 -5.63
C ALA A 271 0.49 9.04 -4.80
N ASN A 272 1.71 9.49 -5.12
CA ASN A 272 2.38 10.59 -4.42
C ASN A 272 2.68 11.74 -5.40
N LEU A 273 2.38 12.98 -5.02
CA LEU A 273 2.67 14.18 -5.82
C LEU A 273 3.92 14.89 -5.29
N TYR A 274 4.81 15.27 -6.21
CA TYR A 274 6.04 15.99 -5.88
C TYR A 274 6.14 17.27 -6.67
N LEU A 275 6.20 18.39 -5.95
CA LEU A 275 6.44 19.72 -6.50
C LEU A 275 7.82 20.22 -6.06
N THR A 276 8.75 20.35 -7.00
CA THR A 276 10.13 20.78 -6.74
C THR A 276 10.44 22.08 -7.49
N PRO A 277 10.87 23.14 -6.80
CA PRO A 277 11.24 24.43 -7.40
C PRO A 277 12.50 24.35 -8.27
N PRO A 278 12.76 25.37 -9.12
CA PRO A 278 13.98 25.42 -9.93
C PRO A 278 15.24 25.29 -9.08
N ASN A 279 16.29 24.71 -9.65
CA ASN A 279 17.62 24.62 -9.05
C ASN A 279 17.63 23.95 -7.66
N SER A 280 16.82 22.92 -7.47
CA SER A 280 16.65 22.28 -6.18
C SER A 280 16.50 20.75 -6.27
N GLN A 281 16.76 20.11 -5.14
CA GLN A 281 16.55 18.68 -4.93
C GLN A 281 15.86 18.51 -3.58
N GLY A 282 14.74 17.78 -3.60
CA GLY A 282 13.96 17.47 -2.41
C GLY A 282 14.59 16.33 -1.62
N LEU A 283 14.50 15.13 -2.17
CA LEU A 283 14.89 13.89 -1.51
C LEU A 283 16.39 13.61 -1.64
N ALA A 284 16.94 12.95 -0.63
CA ALA A 284 18.29 12.42 -0.68
C ALA A 284 18.38 11.25 -1.68
N ARG A 285 19.59 10.79 -1.96
CA ARG A 285 19.80 9.57 -2.74
C ARG A 285 19.27 8.35 -1.95
N HIS A 286 18.31 7.63 -2.51
CA HIS A 286 17.63 6.50 -1.85
C HIS A 286 17.24 5.42 -2.86
N TYR A 287 16.71 4.30 -2.39
CA TYR A 287 15.91 3.37 -3.19
C TYR A 287 14.58 3.13 -2.50
N ASP A 288 13.57 2.77 -3.26
CA ASP A 288 12.26 2.41 -2.74
C ASP A 288 12.14 0.89 -2.56
N ASP A 289 11.32 0.48 -1.59
CA ASP A 289 10.93 -0.90 -1.36
C ASP A 289 9.81 -1.40 -2.31
N HIS A 290 9.31 -0.51 -3.16
CA HIS A 290 8.24 -0.74 -4.13
C HIS A 290 8.67 -0.25 -5.54
N CYS A 291 8.01 -0.78 -6.57
CA CYS A 291 8.26 -0.32 -7.94
C CYS A 291 7.48 0.97 -8.18
N VAL A 292 8.02 1.90 -8.97
CA VAL A 292 7.36 3.20 -9.23
C VAL A 292 7.22 3.51 -10.71
N PHE A 293 6.10 4.11 -11.08
CA PHE A 293 5.91 4.83 -12.34
C PHE A 293 5.88 6.33 -12.05
N VAL A 294 6.90 7.05 -12.49
CA VAL A 294 7.01 8.50 -12.38
C VAL A 294 6.42 9.13 -13.64
N CYS A 295 5.29 9.84 -13.49
CA CYS A 295 4.61 10.55 -14.56
C CYS A 295 4.93 12.04 -14.46
N GLN A 296 5.72 12.57 -15.39
CA GLN A 296 6.10 13.97 -15.40
C GLN A 296 4.94 14.81 -15.92
N LEU A 297 4.33 15.60 -15.05
CA LEU A 297 3.12 16.36 -15.35
C LEU A 297 3.42 17.75 -15.87
N VAL A 298 4.35 18.46 -15.22
CA VAL A 298 4.72 19.83 -15.60
C VAL A 298 6.22 20.06 -15.43
N GLY A 299 6.81 20.82 -16.36
CA GLY A 299 8.22 21.18 -16.39
C GLY A 299 9.12 19.97 -16.65
N SER A 300 10.34 20.03 -16.11
CA SER A 300 11.33 18.97 -16.33
C SER A 300 12.08 18.59 -15.05
N LYS A 301 12.55 17.34 -14.99
CA LYS A 301 13.36 16.85 -13.87
C LYS A 301 14.45 15.91 -14.35
N GLN A 302 15.66 16.12 -13.85
CA GLN A 302 16.78 15.23 -14.12
C GLN A 302 16.86 14.14 -13.05
N TRP A 303 16.86 12.89 -13.51
CA TRP A 303 16.96 11.70 -12.70
C TRP A 303 18.29 11.01 -12.93
N LYS A 304 18.91 10.53 -11.86
CA LYS A 304 20.03 9.61 -11.89
C LYS A 304 19.60 8.31 -11.23
N ILE A 305 19.85 7.19 -11.88
CA ILE A 305 19.39 5.86 -11.46
C ILE A 305 20.56 4.90 -11.56
N SER A 306 20.84 4.19 -10.47
CA SER A 306 21.90 3.19 -10.38
C SER A 306 21.31 1.84 -9.97
N PRO A 307 21.89 0.72 -10.43
CA PRO A 307 21.43 -0.60 -10.04
C PRO A 307 21.53 -0.83 -8.52
N PRO A 308 20.68 -1.71 -7.94
CA PRO A 308 20.75 -2.09 -6.54
C PRO A 308 22.11 -2.72 -6.19
N GLN A 309 22.55 -2.52 -4.95
CA GLN A 309 23.74 -3.21 -4.42
C GLN A 309 23.45 -4.67 -4.04
N SER A 310 22.24 -4.92 -3.50
CA SER A 310 21.78 -6.27 -3.15
C SER A 310 21.24 -7.00 -4.37
N LYS A 311 21.40 -8.33 -4.39
CA LYS A 311 20.75 -9.21 -5.39
C LYS A 311 19.32 -9.59 -5.01
N LEU A 312 18.92 -9.36 -3.76
CA LEU A 312 17.56 -9.59 -3.28
C LEU A 312 16.70 -8.35 -3.53
N LEU A 313 15.44 -8.57 -3.89
CA LEU A 313 14.45 -7.51 -3.98
C LEU A 313 14.09 -7.05 -2.55
N PRO A 314 14.03 -5.74 -2.29
CA PRO A 314 13.49 -5.23 -1.03
C PRO A 314 12.05 -5.66 -0.84
N ARG A 315 11.66 -5.99 0.40
CA ARG A 315 10.24 -6.15 0.76
C ARG A 315 9.66 -4.84 1.28
N LEU A 316 8.36 -4.68 1.09
CA LEU A 316 7.62 -3.53 1.62
C LEU A 316 7.80 -3.43 3.14
N TYR A 317 8.17 -2.25 3.62
CA TYR A 317 8.48 -1.92 5.03
C TYR A 317 9.74 -2.60 5.60
N GLU A 318 10.55 -3.28 4.79
CA GLU A 318 11.87 -3.78 5.20
C GLU A 318 12.82 -2.59 5.45
N GLN A 319 13.51 -2.58 6.60
CA GLN A 319 14.39 -1.48 6.95
C GLN A 319 15.53 -1.30 5.94
N ILE A 320 15.62 -0.10 5.36
CA ILE A 320 16.71 0.27 4.45
C ILE A 320 18.00 0.47 5.26
N SER A 321 18.95 -0.44 5.09
CA SER A 321 20.29 -0.28 5.67
C SER A 321 21.05 0.85 4.96
N GLY A 322 21.45 1.90 5.70
CA GLY A 322 22.16 3.06 5.14
C GLY A 322 23.50 2.74 4.45
N ALA A 323 24.09 1.58 4.74
CA ALA A 323 25.27 1.06 4.03
C ALA A 323 25.03 0.84 2.52
N CYS A 324 23.78 0.61 2.12
CA CYS A 324 23.39 0.35 0.72
C CYS A 324 23.42 1.60 -0.18
N LEU A 325 23.65 2.79 0.37
CA LEU A 325 23.55 4.08 -0.33
C LEU A 325 24.92 4.73 -0.63
N SER A 326 26.02 4.16 -0.14
CA SER A 326 27.37 4.69 -0.41
C SER A 326 27.76 4.51 -1.89
N PRO A 327 28.34 5.52 -2.54
CA PRO A 327 28.87 5.36 -3.89
C PRO A 327 29.97 4.28 -3.87
N THR A 328 29.76 3.19 -4.61
CA THR A 328 30.78 2.14 -4.76
C THR A 328 31.99 2.72 -5.48
N SER A 329 33.18 2.50 -4.93
CA SER A 329 34.47 2.87 -5.53
C SER A 329 34.78 2.14 -6.84
N ASP A 330 33.97 1.12 -7.19
CA ASP A 330 34.10 0.37 -8.43
C ASP A 330 33.34 1.08 -9.56
N GLY A 331 34.09 1.87 -10.34
CA GLY A 331 33.65 2.59 -11.54
C GLY A 331 33.18 1.69 -12.69
N LYS A 332 32.08 0.96 -12.52
CA LYS A 332 31.29 0.41 -13.63
C LYS A 332 30.01 1.22 -13.85
N ASN A 333 30.19 2.35 -14.54
CA ASN A 333 29.36 3.00 -15.58
C ASN A 333 27.93 2.49 -15.89
N SER A 334 27.08 2.15 -14.93
CA SER A 334 25.65 1.87 -15.18
C SER A 334 24.71 2.84 -14.47
N CYS A 335 25.22 4.02 -14.09
CA CYS A 335 24.35 5.12 -13.70
C CYS A 335 23.66 5.69 -14.94
N MET A 336 22.36 5.43 -15.07
CA MET A 336 21.51 6.03 -16.08
C MET A 336 21.17 7.46 -15.67
N GLN A 337 21.27 8.41 -16.59
CA GLN A 337 20.88 9.80 -16.38
C GLN A 337 19.82 10.17 -17.42
N ILE A 338 18.64 10.53 -16.96
CA ILE A 338 17.46 10.84 -17.79
C ILE A 338 16.94 12.21 -17.40
N THR A 339 16.52 13.01 -18.37
CA THR A 339 15.71 14.22 -18.11
C THR A 339 14.29 13.94 -18.56
N LEU A 340 13.36 13.88 -17.60
CA LEU A 340 11.93 13.77 -17.90
C LEU A 340 11.38 15.15 -18.26
N LYS A 341 10.55 15.19 -19.29
CA LYS A 341 9.75 16.33 -19.72
C LYS A 341 8.26 16.00 -19.58
N GLU A 342 7.42 17.00 -19.67
CA GLU A 342 5.96 16.84 -19.61
C GLU A 342 5.46 15.70 -20.52
N GLY A 343 4.65 14.81 -19.96
CA GLY A 343 4.11 13.63 -20.64
C GLY A 343 5.02 12.41 -20.65
N ASP A 344 6.28 12.52 -20.23
CA ASP A 344 7.17 11.36 -20.09
C ASP A 344 6.77 10.50 -18.89
N LEU A 345 6.95 9.19 -19.04
CA LEU A 345 6.78 8.22 -17.96
C LEU A 345 8.08 7.44 -17.76
N LEU A 346 8.52 7.31 -16.51
CA LEU A 346 9.70 6.57 -16.10
C LEU A 346 9.31 5.49 -15.11
N TYR A 347 9.56 4.23 -15.46
CA TYR A 347 9.43 3.11 -14.55
C TYR A 347 10.78 2.83 -13.86
N ILE A 348 10.75 2.68 -12.54
CA ILE A 348 11.92 2.32 -11.71
C ILE A 348 11.55 1.09 -10.86
N PRO A 349 12.25 -0.04 -10.99
CA PRO A 349 12.03 -1.20 -10.14
C PRO A 349 12.46 -0.95 -8.68
N ARG A 350 11.81 -1.63 -7.72
CA ARG A 350 12.23 -1.62 -6.31
C ARG A 350 13.70 -2.00 -6.14
N GLY A 351 14.40 -1.29 -5.25
CA GLY A 351 15.83 -1.45 -4.99
C GLY A 351 16.76 -0.62 -5.86
N PHE A 352 16.32 -0.06 -6.99
CA PHE A 352 17.17 0.83 -7.79
C PHE A 352 17.39 2.16 -7.06
N ILE A 353 18.66 2.50 -6.88
CA ILE A 353 19.07 3.71 -6.18
C ILE A 353 18.89 4.90 -7.13
N HIS A 354 18.17 5.92 -6.70
CA HIS A 354 17.88 7.08 -7.52
C HIS A 354 17.89 8.40 -6.75
N GLU A 355 18.07 9.47 -7.52
CA GLU A 355 17.96 10.86 -7.05
C GLU A 355 17.45 11.74 -8.19
N ALA A 356 16.74 12.82 -7.85
CA ALA A 356 16.12 13.72 -8.82
C ALA A 356 16.39 15.19 -8.49
N TYR A 357 16.79 15.96 -9.50
CA TYR A 357 17.12 17.38 -9.39
C TYR A 357 16.40 18.18 -10.48
N THR A 358 15.84 19.33 -10.12
CA THR A 358 15.20 20.24 -11.08
C THR A 358 16.22 21.26 -11.59
N ASN A 359 16.46 21.27 -12.91
CA ASN A 359 17.36 22.22 -13.58
C ASN A 359 16.63 23.51 -14.00
N ASP A 360 17.39 24.58 -14.22
CA ASP A 360 17.06 25.85 -14.89
C ASP A 360 15.59 26.32 -14.95
N GLY A 361 15.30 27.39 -14.20
CA GLY A 361 14.22 28.36 -14.47
C GLY A 361 12.79 27.96 -14.13
N GLU A 362 12.45 26.68 -14.20
CA GLU A 362 11.05 26.20 -14.07
C GLU A 362 10.86 25.19 -12.94
N PHE A 363 9.62 25.10 -12.45
CA PHE A 363 9.24 24.09 -11.46
C PHE A 363 9.06 22.73 -12.13
N SER A 364 9.20 21.67 -11.33
CA SER A 364 8.87 20.30 -11.74
C SER A 364 7.70 19.78 -10.90
N LEU A 365 6.62 19.35 -11.56
CA LEU A 365 5.53 18.60 -10.95
C LEU A 365 5.50 17.19 -11.54
N HIS A 366 5.56 16.17 -10.70
CA HIS A 366 5.31 14.79 -11.13
C HIS A 366 4.42 14.04 -10.15
N LEU A 367 3.69 13.05 -10.68
CA LEU A 367 2.94 12.07 -9.90
C LEU A 367 3.68 10.74 -9.96
N THR A 368 3.95 10.16 -8.80
CA THR A 368 4.58 8.84 -8.67
C THR A 368 3.51 7.83 -8.29
N LEU A 369 3.28 6.83 -9.14
CA LEU A 369 2.39 5.70 -8.88
C LEU A 369 3.22 4.55 -8.31
N ALA A 370 2.93 4.16 -7.08
CA ALA A 370 3.69 3.17 -6.29
C ALA A 370 3.03 1.80 -6.36
N ILE A 371 3.71 0.82 -6.96
CA ILE A 371 3.30 -0.57 -7.02
C ILE A 371 3.88 -1.31 -5.81
N GLU A 372 3.11 -1.30 -4.73
CA GLU A 372 3.46 -1.90 -3.44
C GLU A 372 3.06 -3.38 -3.42
N VAL A 373 4.06 -4.26 -3.28
CA VAL A 373 3.83 -5.71 -3.23
C VAL A 373 3.78 -6.12 -1.76
N GLU A 374 2.58 -6.23 -1.20
CA GLU A 374 2.39 -6.71 0.17
C GLU A 374 2.77 -8.20 0.27
N ALA A 375 3.24 -8.63 1.45
CA ALA A 375 3.76 -9.99 1.68
C ALA A 375 2.88 -11.14 1.16
N PRO A 376 1.53 -11.12 1.26
CA PRO A 376 0.69 -12.18 0.71
C PRO A 376 0.75 -12.31 -0.82
N PHE A 377 1.18 -11.26 -1.51
CA PHE A 377 1.20 -11.17 -2.98
C PHE A 377 2.60 -11.31 -3.58
N GLU A 378 3.60 -11.62 -2.76
CA GLU A 378 4.86 -12.21 -3.22
C GLU A 378 4.69 -13.73 -3.46
N TRP A 379 5.64 -14.35 -4.15
CA TRP A 379 5.64 -15.80 -4.34
C TRP A 379 5.75 -16.58 -3.02
N GLU A 380 6.41 -16.02 -2.02
CA GLU A 380 6.39 -16.56 -0.65
C GLU A 380 4.97 -16.61 -0.07
N GLY A 381 4.23 -15.50 -0.17
CA GLY A 381 2.83 -15.44 0.22
C GLY A 381 1.98 -16.46 -0.52
N PHE A 382 2.18 -16.61 -1.83
CA PHE A 382 1.51 -17.64 -2.61
C PHE A 382 1.77 -19.05 -2.06
N MET A 383 3.03 -19.39 -1.72
CA MET A 383 3.37 -20.71 -1.18
C MET A 383 2.77 -20.95 0.21
N HIS A 384 2.68 -19.91 1.04
CA HIS A 384 1.99 -19.98 2.33
C HIS A 384 0.48 -20.21 2.18
N ALA A 385 -0.16 -19.52 1.24
CA ALA A 385 -1.57 -19.72 0.90
C ALA A 385 -1.81 -21.15 0.37
N ALA A 386 -0.93 -21.64 -0.51
CA ALA A 386 -0.99 -22.99 -1.05
C ALA A 386 -0.88 -24.07 0.04
N LEU A 387 0.06 -23.91 0.99
CA LEU A 387 0.20 -24.80 2.14
C LEU A 387 -1.06 -24.79 3.04
N SER A 388 -1.62 -23.61 3.28
CA SER A 388 -2.83 -23.46 4.09
C SER A 388 -4.04 -24.16 3.45
N CYS A 389 -4.25 -23.98 2.15
CA CYS A 389 -5.32 -24.68 1.42
C CYS A 389 -5.09 -26.19 1.35
N TRP A 390 -3.86 -26.62 1.09
CA TRP A 390 -3.52 -28.05 1.05
C TRP A 390 -3.76 -28.73 2.40
N SER A 391 -3.33 -28.11 3.49
CA SER A 391 -3.50 -28.66 4.84
C SER A 391 -4.98 -28.77 5.22
N LEU A 392 -5.79 -27.74 4.95
CA LEU A 392 -7.25 -27.77 5.18
C LEU A 392 -7.95 -28.89 4.41
N LYS A 393 -7.50 -29.19 3.18
CA LYS A 393 -8.10 -30.22 2.33
C LYS A 393 -7.70 -31.64 2.75
N ASN A 394 -6.43 -31.85 3.06
CA ASN A 394 -5.84 -33.20 3.20
C ASN A 394 -5.70 -33.65 4.66
N ILE A 395 -5.69 -32.71 5.61
CA ILE A 395 -5.46 -32.96 7.03
C ILE A 395 -6.77 -32.68 7.80
N LYS A 396 -7.89 -33.17 7.23
CA LYS A 396 -9.30 -32.91 7.56
C LYS A 396 -9.78 -33.27 8.99
N ARG A 397 -8.89 -33.45 9.98
CA ARG A 397 -9.22 -33.77 11.38
C ARG A 397 -8.34 -33.11 12.45
N VAL A 398 -7.38 -32.24 12.10
CA VAL A 398 -6.42 -31.69 13.08
C VAL A 398 -6.95 -30.47 13.86
N ILE A 399 -8.09 -29.91 13.46
CA ILE A 399 -8.55 -28.60 13.96
C ILE A 399 -9.47 -28.72 15.21
N ILE A 400 -9.80 -29.93 15.69
CA ILE A 400 -10.73 -30.13 16.81
C ILE A 400 -10.01 -30.46 18.14
N GLU A 401 -8.73 -30.84 18.13
CA GLU A 401 -7.98 -31.19 19.34
C GLU A 401 -6.92 -30.15 19.72
N ASP A 402 -6.59 -30.11 21.03
CA ASP A 402 -5.69 -29.18 21.71
C ASP A 402 -4.45 -28.78 20.87
N PRO A 403 -4.14 -27.48 20.66
CA PRO A 403 -2.93 -27.03 19.96
C PRO A 403 -1.61 -27.54 20.56
N LEU A 404 -1.62 -27.92 21.85
CA LEU A 404 -0.49 -28.52 22.58
C LEU A 404 -0.53 -30.07 22.59
N SER A 405 -1.48 -30.69 21.90
CA SER A 405 -1.42 -32.13 21.65
C SER A 405 -0.13 -32.48 20.89
N GLU A 406 0.43 -33.68 21.09
CA GLU A 406 1.59 -34.19 20.33
C GLU A 406 1.24 -34.47 18.85
N ASN A 407 0.48 -33.58 18.21
CA ASN A 407 0.05 -33.68 16.84
C ASN A 407 1.19 -33.27 15.91
N LEU A 408 1.91 -34.27 15.45
CA LEU A 408 3.08 -34.10 14.59
C LEU A 408 2.73 -33.49 13.23
N ASP A 409 1.51 -33.66 12.72
CA ASP A 409 1.07 -33.04 11.46
C ASP A 409 0.92 -31.53 11.63
N PHE A 410 0.24 -31.08 12.70
CA PHE A 410 0.10 -29.64 13.01
C PHE A 410 1.47 -28.95 13.13
N MET A 411 2.34 -29.58 13.91
CA MET A 411 3.72 -29.14 14.11
C MET A 411 4.49 -29.06 12.79
N SER A 412 4.40 -30.09 11.96
CA SER A 412 5.09 -30.16 10.67
C SER A 412 4.58 -29.11 9.68
N ILE A 413 3.28 -28.76 9.70
CA ILE A 413 2.74 -27.65 8.91
C ILE A 413 3.39 -26.33 9.34
N LYS A 414 3.48 -26.05 10.65
CA LYS A 414 4.11 -24.82 11.16
C LYS A 414 5.59 -24.75 10.77
N LEU A 415 6.33 -25.85 10.92
CA LEU A 415 7.72 -25.95 10.44
C LEU A 415 7.86 -25.73 8.92
N LEU A 416 6.86 -26.14 8.15
CA LEU A 416 6.85 -25.92 6.70
C LEU A 416 6.54 -24.45 6.34
N HIS A 417 5.73 -23.73 7.13
CA HIS A 417 5.65 -22.27 7.02
C HIS A 417 7.02 -21.62 7.33
N VAL A 418 7.70 -22.03 8.41
CA VAL A 418 9.05 -21.52 8.70
C VAL A 418 10.01 -21.79 7.53
N THR A 419 9.95 -22.98 6.95
CA THR A 419 10.75 -23.35 5.76
C THR A 419 10.51 -22.38 4.59
N ILE A 420 9.25 -22.07 4.28
CA ILE A 420 8.89 -21.14 3.20
C ILE A 420 9.46 -19.75 3.49
N GLY A 421 9.34 -19.25 4.73
CA GLY A 421 9.88 -17.95 5.12
C GLY A 421 11.42 -17.87 4.98
N LEU A 422 12.14 -18.92 5.37
CA LEU A 422 13.61 -18.98 5.23
C LEU A 422 14.06 -18.97 3.77
N LEU A 423 13.34 -19.69 2.92
CA LEU A 423 13.58 -19.64 1.48
C LEU A 423 13.25 -18.24 0.93
N GLY A 424 12.18 -17.61 1.43
CA GLY A 424 11.84 -16.22 1.16
C GLY A 424 12.96 -15.23 1.44
N ASP A 425 13.56 -15.35 2.62
CA ASP A 425 14.61 -14.42 3.07
C ASP A 425 15.89 -14.53 2.23
N SER A 426 16.16 -15.70 1.67
CA SER A 426 17.43 -16.02 0.98
C SER A 426 17.32 -16.11 -0.56
N ASP A 427 16.11 -16.29 -1.11
CA ASP A 427 15.91 -16.55 -2.53
C ASP A 427 15.08 -15.47 -3.22
N LYS A 428 15.67 -14.83 -4.24
CA LYS A 428 15.03 -13.75 -4.98
C LYS A 428 13.71 -14.15 -5.66
N ILE A 429 13.49 -15.43 -6.00
CA ILE A 429 12.27 -15.85 -6.69
C ILE A 429 11.07 -15.79 -5.74
N PHE A 430 11.26 -16.17 -4.47
CA PHE A 430 10.21 -16.07 -3.46
C PHE A 430 9.79 -14.62 -3.20
N ARG A 431 10.75 -13.67 -3.24
CA ARG A 431 10.46 -12.24 -3.07
C ARG A 431 9.76 -11.60 -4.27
N LYS A 432 9.81 -12.18 -5.48
CA LYS A 432 9.17 -11.60 -6.66
C LYS A 432 7.66 -11.47 -6.47
N ALA A 433 7.06 -10.47 -7.12
CA ALA A 433 5.62 -10.33 -7.17
C ALA A 433 4.97 -11.56 -7.83
N CYS A 434 3.96 -12.12 -7.19
CA CYS A 434 3.11 -13.17 -7.75
C CYS A 434 1.99 -12.50 -8.55
N LEU A 435 1.99 -12.67 -9.87
CA LEU A 435 1.03 -12.03 -10.78
C LEU A 435 -0.16 -12.94 -11.11
N VAL A 436 -0.42 -13.96 -10.31
CA VAL A 436 -1.57 -14.87 -10.50
C VAL A 436 -2.91 -14.11 -10.52
N GLY A 437 -3.04 -13.05 -9.72
CA GLY A 437 -4.25 -12.23 -9.66
C GLY A 437 -4.36 -11.17 -10.76
N SER A 438 -3.37 -11.08 -11.67
CA SER A 438 -3.36 -10.07 -12.73
C SER A 438 -4.48 -10.31 -13.74
N LEU A 439 -5.00 -9.23 -14.32
CA LEU A 439 -5.94 -9.35 -15.43
C LEU A 439 -5.28 -10.00 -16.64
N SER A 440 -5.99 -10.95 -17.26
CA SER A 440 -5.58 -11.62 -18.49
C SER A 440 -5.87 -10.74 -19.71
N TRP A 441 -4.82 -10.35 -20.46
CA TRP A 441 -4.95 -9.54 -21.69
C TRP A 441 -4.87 -10.42 -22.92
N SER A 442 -5.88 -10.43 -23.80
CA SER A 442 -5.94 -11.35 -24.95
C SER A 442 -5.78 -12.84 -24.57
N SER A 443 -6.16 -13.78 -25.44
CA SER A 443 -5.97 -15.20 -25.14
C SER A 443 -4.48 -15.59 -25.05
N HIS A 444 -3.62 -15.00 -25.90
CA HIS A 444 -2.21 -15.40 -25.99
C HIS A 444 -1.34 -14.98 -24.79
N LEU A 445 -1.49 -13.76 -24.26
CA LEU A 445 -0.72 -13.36 -23.07
C LEU A 445 -1.13 -14.16 -21.83
N SER A 446 -2.42 -14.50 -21.77
CA SER A 446 -2.98 -15.29 -20.67
C SER A 446 -2.29 -16.66 -20.57
N ASP A 447 -2.10 -17.33 -21.70
CA ASP A 447 -1.44 -18.62 -21.78
C ASP A 447 0.04 -18.53 -21.38
N TRP A 448 0.76 -17.53 -21.90
CA TRP A 448 2.18 -17.33 -21.60
C TRP A 448 2.41 -17.01 -20.12
N LEU A 449 1.64 -16.06 -19.57
CA LEU A 449 1.78 -15.65 -18.19
C LEU A 449 1.44 -16.82 -17.27
N GLU A 450 0.34 -17.54 -17.53
CA GLU A 450 -0.02 -18.74 -16.77
C GLU A 450 1.12 -19.77 -16.80
N GLN A 451 1.69 -20.05 -17.97
CA GLN A 451 2.80 -21.00 -18.09
C GLN A 451 4.04 -20.57 -17.31
N ASN A 452 4.36 -19.27 -17.30
CA ASN A 452 5.47 -18.71 -16.53
C ASN A 452 5.21 -18.83 -15.01
N GLN A 453 3.99 -18.51 -14.57
CA GLN A 453 3.58 -18.67 -13.17
C GLN A 453 3.64 -20.15 -12.73
N ARG A 454 3.16 -21.09 -13.56
CA ARG A 454 3.27 -22.54 -13.32
C ARG A 454 4.71 -23.01 -13.22
N THR A 455 5.57 -22.50 -14.10
CA THR A 455 7.00 -22.84 -14.08
C THR A 455 7.66 -22.36 -12.81
N THR A 456 7.37 -21.12 -12.39
CA THR A 456 7.87 -20.55 -11.14
C THR A 456 7.36 -21.36 -9.94
N PHE A 457 6.08 -21.67 -9.88
CA PHE A 457 5.49 -22.51 -8.84
C PHE A 457 6.21 -23.87 -8.71
N SER A 458 6.42 -24.59 -9.82
CA SER A 458 7.14 -25.87 -9.80
C SER A 458 8.57 -25.74 -9.28
N GLN A 459 9.28 -24.66 -9.64
CA GLN A 459 10.62 -24.39 -9.12
C GLN A 459 10.62 -24.13 -7.60
N LEU A 460 9.60 -23.42 -7.09
CA LEU A 460 9.46 -23.15 -5.66
C LEU A 460 9.15 -24.43 -4.88
N VAL A 461 8.26 -25.28 -5.39
CA VAL A 461 7.95 -26.60 -4.81
C VAL A 461 9.20 -27.48 -4.75
N GLU A 462 10.02 -27.49 -5.80
CA GLU A 462 11.29 -28.24 -5.82
C GLU A 462 12.29 -27.71 -4.77
N LYS A 463 12.36 -26.38 -4.57
CA LYS A 463 13.20 -25.78 -3.52
C LYS A 463 12.72 -26.15 -2.12
N ILE A 464 11.41 -26.14 -1.89
CA ILE A 464 10.82 -26.58 -0.62
C ILE A 464 11.14 -28.05 -0.38
N ASP A 465 10.98 -28.93 -1.38
CA ASP A 465 11.25 -30.37 -1.24
C ASP A 465 12.71 -30.64 -0.84
N LYS A 466 13.65 -29.85 -1.35
CA LYS A 466 15.09 -29.96 -1.02
C LYS A 466 15.49 -29.40 0.34
N SER A 467 14.61 -28.67 1.04
CA SER A 467 14.90 -28.09 2.35
C SER A 467 15.18 -29.15 3.43
N LYS A 468 15.93 -28.80 4.48
CA LYS A 468 16.31 -29.74 5.55
C LYS A 468 15.72 -29.32 6.89
N PHE A 469 15.19 -30.30 7.62
CA PHE A 469 14.70 -30.10 8.99
C PHE A 469 15.73 -29.41 9.90
N THR A 470 17.01 -29.78 9.77
CA THR A 470 18.10 -29.17 10.55
C THR A 470 18.34 -27.69 10.28
N GLU A 471 18.04 -27.18 9.09
CA GLU A 471 18.13 -25.76 8.77
C GLU A 471 16.95 -24.99 9.37
N VAL A 472 15.76 -25.59 9.31
CA VAL A 472 14.52 -25.04 9.90
C VAL A 472 14.63 -24.93 11.42
N LEU A 473 15.13 -25.97 12.09
CA LEU A 473 15.35 -25.93 13.54
C LEU A 473 16.34 -24.84 13.96
N LYS A 474 17.47 -24.73 13.26
CA LYS A 474 18.47 -23.69 13.56
C LYS A 474 17.89 -22.28 13.43
N ALA A 475 17.06 -22.06 12.42
CA ALA A 475 16.40 -20.77 12.25
C ALA A 475 15.40 -20.48 13.37
N LEU A 476 14.63 -21.50 13.81
CA LEU A 476 13.76 -21.36 14.97
C LEU A 476 14.54 -21.04 16.24
N ASP A 477 15.67 -21.71 16.48
CA ASP A 477 16.57 -21.39 17.60
C ASP A 477 17.00 -19.91 17.55
N MET A 478 17.37 -19.40 16.37
CA MET A 478 17.79 -18.00 16.19
C MET A 478 16.66 -17.02 16.47
N VAL A 479 15.44 -17.31 16.01
CA VAL A 479 14.26 -16.47 16.22
C VAL A 479 13.89 -16.38 17.69
N VAL A 480 13.86 -17.54 18.36
CA VAL A 480 13.61 -17.63 19.82
C VAL A 480 14.66 -16.83 20.58
N GLN A 481 15.94 -16.92 20.19
CA GLN A 481 17.02 -16.14 20.81
C GLN A 481 16.89 -14.62 20.58
N GLN A 482 16.33 -14.21 19.45
CA GLN A 482 16.13 -12.80 19.09
C GLN A 482 14.81 -12.24 19.63
N ASN A 483 13.97 -13.07 20.26
CA ASN A 483 12.62 -12.72 20.70
C ASN A 483 11.79 -12.10 19.57
N ASP A 484 11.95 -12.65 18.36
CA ASP A 484 11.21 -12.25 17.16
C ASP A 484 9.98 -13.16 17.00
N ASP A 485 8.85 -12.59 16.60
CA ASP A 485 7.63 -13.35 16.34
C ASP A 485 7.51 -13.66 14.84
N LEU A 486 8.05 -14.83 14.45
CA LEU A 486 7.95 -15.34 13.08
C LEU A 486 6.50 -15.38 12.58
N PHE A 487 5.54 -15.70 13.46
CA PHE A 487 4.15 -15.93 13.06
C PHE A 487 3.35 -14.63 12.99
N GLN A 488 3.81 -13.56 13.63
CA GLN A 488 3.23 -12.22 13.43
C GLN A 488 3.32 -11.78 11.97
N ARG A 489 4.45 -12.03 11.30
CA ARG A 489 4.60 -11.74 9.85
C ARG A 489 3.65 -12.55 8.97
N LEU A 490 3.12 -13.65 9.50
CA LEU A 490 2.18 -14.56 8.84
C LEU A 490 0.74 -14.41 9.38
N ALA A 491 0.44 -13.35 10.15
CA ALA A 491 -0.87 -13.14 10.74
C ALA A 491 -2.00 -13.11 9.68
N TRP A 492 -1.70 -12.64 8.46
CA TRP A 492 -2.64 -12.62 7.35
C TRP A 492 -3.14 -14.02 6.91
N ILE A 493 -2.41 -15.10 7.22
CA ILE A 493 -2.83 -16.49 6.95
C ILE A 493 -4.09 -16.86 7.75
N ARG A 494 -4.40 -16.14 8.84
CA ARG A 494 -5.63 -16.33 9.62
C ARG A 494 -6.90 -16.24 8.77
N VAL A 495 -6.85 -15.60 7.59
CA VAL A 495 -7.94 -15.58 6.59
C VAL A 495 -8.50 -16.97 6.26
N PHE A 496 -7.66 -18.00 6.28
CA PHE A 496 -8.06 -19.37 5.96
C PHE A 496 -8.79 -20.08 7.12
N TYR A 497 -8.82 -19.48 8.30
CA TYR A 497 -9.36 -20.07 9.53
C TYR A 497 -10.40 -19.11 10.13
N PRO A 498 -11.68 -19.18 9.73
CA PRO A 498 -12.69 -18.23 10.18
C PRO A 498 -12.88 -18.26 11.71
N GLU A 499 -13.06 -17.07 12.28
CA GLU A 499 -13.66 -16.89 13.60
C GLU A 499 -15.16 -17.21 13.48
N GLU A 500 -15.56 -18.44 13.79
CA GLU A 500 -17.00 -18.71 13.96
C GLU A 500 -17.48 -18.01 15.24
N GLY A 501 -18.19 -16.89 15.06
CA GLY A 501 -18.95 -16.25 16.11
C GLY A 501 -20.05 -17.20 16.60
N THR A 502 -19.82 -17.85 17.75
CA THR A 502 -20.80 -18.26 18.79
C THR A 502 -20.17 -19.15 19.88
N PHE A 503 -18.95 -19.66 19.71
CA PHE A 503 -18.18 -20.31 20.77
C PHE A 503 -16.89 -19.55 21.05
N GLY A 504 -16.86 -18.80 22.15
CA GLY A 504 -15.74 -17.96 22.54
C GLY A 504 -14.38 -18.68 22.59
N GLY A 505 -13.34 -17.98 22.14
CA GLY A 505 -11.95 -18.13 22.61
C GLY A 505 -11.15 -19.37 22.22
N LEU A 506 -11.71 -20.34 21.47
CA LEU A 506 -10.98 -21.57 21.10
C LEU A 506 -10.20 -21.49 19.78
N ASN A 507 -10.59 -20.60 18.85
CA ASN A 507 -9.90 -20.46 17.55
C ASN A 507 -8.71 -19.48 17.59
N GLU A 508 -8.73 -18.44 18.44
CA GLU A 508 -7.58 -17.54 18.65
C GLU A 508 -6.35 -18.34 19.13
N ARG A 509 -6.55 -19.31 20.04
CA ARG A 509 -5.48 -20.17 20.60
C ARG A 509 -4.72 -21.05 19.60
N LYS A 510 -5.20 -21.24 18.37
CA LYS A 510 -4.56 -22.12 17.36
C LYS A 510 -3.37 -21.47 16.64
N PHE A 511 -3.31 -20.14 16.68
CA PHE A 511 -2.18 -19.37 16.17
C PHE A 511 -1.30 -18.78 17.27
N ASP A 512 -1.68 -18.95 18.54
CA ASP A 512 -0.90 -18.51 19.72
C ASP A 512 0.23 -19.48 20.09
N VAL A 513 0.46 -20.55 19.32
CA VAL A 513 1.61 -21.44 19.52
C VAL A 513 2.87 -20.70 19.09
N THR A 514 3.79 -20.46 20.02
CA THR A 514 4.98 -19.66 19.77
C THR A 514 6.10 -20.47 19.12
N ALA A 515 7.13 -19.79 18.63
CA ALA A 515 8.34 -20.46 18.14
C ALA A 515 9.00 -21.31 19.25
N GLU A 516 8.96 -20.85 20.50
CA GLU A 516 9.46 -21.58 21.67
C GLU A 516 8.71 -22.89 21.89
N ASP A 517 7.37 -22.87 21.81
CA ASP A 517 6.54 -24.06 22.00
C ASP A 517 6.87 -25.13 20.94
N ILE A 518 6.99 -24.69 19.69
CA ILE A 518 7.34 -25.57 18.57
C ILE A 518 8.72 -26.18 18.81
N LEU A 519 9.69 -25.35 19.18
CA LEU A 519 11.06 -25.76 19.41
C LEU A 519 11.17 -26.77 20.57
N ALA A 520 10.44 -26.54 21.67
CA ALA A 520 10.40 -27.44 22.81
C ALA A 520 9.83 -28.83 22.42
N LEU A 521 8.78 -28.86 21.61
CA LEU A 521 8.20 -30.11 21.10
C LEU A 521 9.18 -30.84 20.16
N CYS A 522 9.88 -30.11 19.29
CA CYS A 522 10.90 -30.71 18.42
C CYS A 522 12.07 -31.30 19.21
N TYR A 523 12.49 -30.69 20.31
CA TYR A 523 13.57 -31.22 21.15
C TYR A 523 13.14 -32.38 22.05
N LYS A 524 11.85 -32.51 22.36
CA LYS A 524 11.31 -33.63 23.14
C LYS A 524 11.52 -34.98 22.45
N ASP A 525 11.28 -35.04 21.14
CA ASP A 525 11.55 -36.21 20.31
C ASP A 525 11.95 -35.77 18.89
N ARG A 526 13.25 -35.54 18.73
CA ARG A 526 13.83 -34.98 17.50
C ARG A 526 13.70 -35.91 16.31
N GLU A 527 13.93 -37.20 16.50
CA GLU A 527 13.88 -38.18 15.40
C GLU A 527 12.45 -38.32 14.89
N LYS A 528 11.47 -38.41 15.80
CA LYS A 528 10.06 -38.48 15.44
C LYS A 528 9.58 -37.19 14.74
N SER A 529 10.01 -36.02 15.22
CA SER A 529 9.69 -34.73 14.62
C SER A 529 10.30 -34.56 13.22
N GLU A 530 11.56 -34.96 13.05
CA GLU A 530 12.26 -34.93 11.75
C GLU A 530 11.58 -35.87 10.74
N THR A 531 11.22 -37.07 11.17
CA THR A 531 10.51 -38.04 10.34
C THR A 531 9.16 -37.49 9.90
N ALA A 532 8.34 -37.00 10.84
CA ALA A 532 7.02 -36.46 10.52
C ALA A 532 7.09 -35.23 9.61
N PHE A 533 8.04 -34.31 9.86
CA PHE A 533 8.26 -33.16 9.00
C PHE A 533 8.64 -33.58 7.58
N THR A 534 9.55 -34.55 7.45
CA THR A 534 10.02 -35.04 6.15
C THR A 534 8.88 -35.70 5.36
N ASP A 535 8.08 -36.53 6.03
CA ASP A 535 6.92 -37.19 5.42
C ASP A 535 5.86 -36.19 4.98
N LEU A 536 5.48 -35.25 5.84
CA LEU A 536 4.47 -34.22 5.52
C LEU A 536 4.95 -33.30 4.40
N LYS A 537 6.21 -32.85 4.46
CA LYS A 537 6.81 -32.03 3.39
C LYS A 537 6.80 -32.78 2.06
N SER A 538 7.21 -34.06 2.03
CA SER A 538 7.22 -34.85 0.81
C SER A 538 5.81 -35.04 0.24
N ARG A 539 4.81 -35.27 1.10
CA ARG A 539 3.40 -35.32 0.70
C ARG A 539 2.92 -34.00 0.12
N PHE A 540 3.17 -32.88 0.82
CA PHE A 540 2.83 -31.55 0.33
C PHE A 540 3.42 -31.31 -1.07
N CYS A 541 4.73 -31.50 -1.25
CA CYS A 541 5.41 -31.25 -2.53
C CYS A 541 4.94 -32.17 -3.67
N LYS A 542 4.46 -33.38 -3.38
CA LYS A 542 3.92 -34.31 -4.39
C LYS A 542 2.46 -34.06 -4.74
N GLU A 543 1.66 -33.63 -3.76
CA GLU A 543 0.20 -33.52 -3.88
C GLU A 543 -0.27 -32.09 -4.20
N ILE A 544 0.54 -31.06 -3.93
CA ILE A 544 0.13 -29.67 -4.14
C ILE A 544 0.02 -29.34 -5.63
N GLU A 545 -1.17 -28.86 -6.02
CA GLU A 545 -1.45 -28.42 -7.38
C GLU A 545 -1.49 -26.90 -7.44
N PHE A 546 -0.99 -26.33 -8.54
CA PHE A 546 -1.01 -24.88 -8.76
C PHE A 546 -2.42 -24.27 -8.60
N GLN A 547 -3.46 -24.97 -9.08
CA GLN A 547 -4.86 -24.52 -8.96
C GLN A 547 -5.36 -24.41 -7.52
N GLN A 548 -4.86 -25.26 -6.63
CA GLN A 548 -5.19 -25.19 -5.20
C GLN A 548 -4.55 -23.94 -4.57
N GLY A 549 -3.31 -23.61 -4.96
CA GLY A 549 -2.65 -22.37 -4.58
C GLY A 549 -3.39 -21.13 -5.09
N ILE A 550 -3.84 -21.14 -6.35
CA ILE A 550 -4.63 -20.04 -6.93
C ILE A 550 -5.88 -19.78 -6.09
N SER A 551 -6.62 -20.84 -5.73
CA SER A 551 -7.86 -20.69 -4.94
C SER A 551 -7.62 -19.98 -3.61
N GLY A 552 -6.53 -20.32 -2.92
CA GLY A 552 -6.16 -19.68 -1.66
C GLY A 552 -5.70 -18.24 -1.84
N TYR A 553 -4.85 -18.00 -2.84
CA TYR A 553 -4.36 -16.67 -3.19
C TYR A 553 -5.50 -15.73 -3.57
N SER A 554 -6.46 -16.18 -4.40
CA SER A 554 -7.62 -15.40 -4.82
C SER A 554 -8.50 -14.99 -3.64
N LEU A 555 -8.72 -15.90 -2.67
CA LEU A 555 -9.46 -15.59 -1.45
C LEU A 555 -8.81 -14.43 -0.67
N VAL A 556 -7.49 -14.48 -0.49
CA VAL A 556 -6.73 -13.43 0.21
C VAL A 556 -6.82 -12.12 -0.58
N LEU A 557 -6.56 -12.17 -1.89
CA LEU A 557 -6.60 -11.00 -2.76
C LEU A 557 -7.97 -10.31 -2.76
N GLU A 558 -9.06 -11.07 -2.80
CA GLU A 558 -10.43 -10.53 -2.75
C GLU A 558 -10.72 -9.81 -1.43
N LYS A 559 -10.28 -10.38 -0.29
CA LYS A 559 -10.46 -9.73 1.02
C LYS A 559 -9.70 -8.41 1.12
N TYR A 560 -8.43 -8.42 0.72
CA TYR A 560 -7.61 -7.19 0.69
C TYR A 560 -8.20 -6.16 -0.27
N LYS A 561 -8.51 -6.54 -1.52
CA LYS A 561 -9.14 -5.66 -2.51
C LYS A 561 -10.43 -5.03 -1.98
N LYS A 562 -11.29 -5.83 -1.33
CA LYS A 562 -12.54 -5.34 -0.74
C LYS A 562 -12.26 -4.22 0.27
N VAL A 563 -11.35 -4.44 1.21
CA VAL A 563 -11.07 -3.48 2.29
C VAL A 563 -10.36 -2.24 1.77
N ARG A 564 -9.36 -2.38 0.88
CA ARG A 564 -8.69 -1.24 0.24
C ARG A 564 -9.67 -0.40 -0.61
N LYS A 565 -10.60 -1.05 -1.32
CA LYS A 565 -11.64 -0.37 -2.09
C LYS A 565 -12.63 0.38 -1.18
N GLN A 566 -13.04 -0.23 -0.08
CA GLN A 566 -13.91 0.42 0.91
C GLN A 566 -13.24 1.66 1.52
N TYR A 567 -11.95 1.55 1.86
CA TYR A 567 -11.14 2.68 2.33
C TYR A 567 -11.05 3.79 1.27
N LEU A 568 -10.66 3.44 0.04
CA LEU A 568 -10.58 4.37 -1.09
C LEU A 568 -11.89 5.14 -1.31
N ASN A 569 -13.00 4.42 -1.38
CA ASN A 569 -14.31 5.02 -1.61
C ASN A 569 -14.72 5.96 -0.47
N GLY A 570 -14.52 5.54 0.78
CA GLY A 570 -14.81 6.36 1.95
C GLY A 570 -13.98 7.66 1.96
N MET A 571 -12.68 7.57 1.69
CA MET A 571 -11.79 8.74 1.65
C MET A 571 -12.10 9.70 0.50
N LEU A 572 -12.36 9.16 -0.69
CA LEU A 572 -12.79 9.96 -1.85
C LEU A 572 -14.08 10.72 -1.54
N SER A 573 -15.03 10.05 -0.90
CA SER A 573 -16.33 10.62 -0.56
C SER A 573 -16.22 11.88 0.33
N MET A 574 -15.22 11.92 1.21
CA MET A 574 -14.92 13.09 2.06
C MET A 574 -14.20 14.22 1.33
N HIS A 575 -13.44 13.92 0.28
CA HIS A 575 -12.67 14.90 -0.50
C HIS A 575 -13.42 15.41 -1.75
N CYS A 576 -14.49 14.74 -2.15
CA CYS A 576 -15.29 15.13 -3.31
C CYS A 576 -16.04 16.44 -3.05
N LYS A 577 -15.61 17.52 -3.72
CA LYS A 577 -16.44 18.71 -3.88
C LYS A 577 -17.55 18.41 -4.88
N PHE A 578 -18.81 18.67 -4.50
CA PHE A 578 -19.88 18.78 -5.49
C PHE A 578 -19.62 20.02 -6.34
N LYS A 579 -19.62 19.85 -7.66
CA LYS A 579 -19.72 20.97 -8.60
C LYS A 579 -21.16 21.43 -8.70
#